data_AF-A0A3B8L9W7-F1
#
_entry.id   AF-A0A3B8L9W7-F1
#
_cell.length_a   1.000
_cell.length_b   1.000
_cell.length_c   1.000
_cell.angle_alpha   90.00
_cell.angle_beta   90.00
_cell.angle_gamma   90.00
#
_symmetry.space_group_name_H-M   'P 1'
#
loop_
_entity.id
_entity.type
_entity.pdbx_description
1 polymer ?
#
loop_
_entity_poly.entity_id
_entity_poly.type
_entity_poly.pdbx_seq_one_letter_code
_entity_poly.pdbx_strand_id
1 'polypeptide(L)' 'RRVSDVLSEAQSIDVQILEVDVDRQRISLSMKALKDRPAGDAAGDTPEEDLPPVERIERSALKGGTGDGGNLFGNPDDF' A
#
# COMPACT_ATOMS: atom_id res chain seq x y z
N ARG A 1 -7.47 6.94 15.32
CA ARG A 1 -6.49 7.65 16.18
C ARG A 1 -6.66 9.13 15.93
N ARG A 2 -6.92 9.92 16.97
CA ARG A 2 -6.94 11.38 16.88
C ARG A 2 -5.53 11.90 17.09
N VAL A 3 -5.23 13.10 16.59
CA VAL A 3 -3.90 13.73 16.75
C VAL A 3 -3.58 13.95 18.23
N SER A 4 -4.60 14.34 19.01
CA SER A 4 -4.54 14.53 20.46
C SER A 4 -4.16 13.27 21.25
N ASP A 5 -4.34 12.08 20.69
CA ASP A 5 -3.97 10.83 21.36
C ASP A 5 -2.46 10.54 21.26
N VAL A 6 -1.76 11.26 20.37
CA VAL A 6 -0.36 10.98 19.99
C VAL A 6 0.56 12.14 20.32
N LEU A 7 0.04 13.37 20.35
CA LEU A 7 0.81 14.59 20.57
C LEU A 7 0.18 15.49 21.63
N SER A 8 1.03 16.14 22.39
CA SER A 8 0.69 17.16 23.38
C SER A 8 1.31 18.51 23.03
N GLU A 9 0.68 19.60 23.48
CA GLU A 9 1.27 20.94 23.36
C GLU A 9 2.61 21.04 24.10
N ALA A 10 3.53 21.84 23.56
CA ALA A 10 4.90 22.02 24.05
C ALA A 10 5.80 20.76 24.07
N GLN A 11 5.36 19.66 23.46
CA GLN A 11 6.18 18.46 23.31
C GLN A 11 7.30 18.69 22.28
N SER A 12 8.55 18.41 22.67
CA SER A 12 9.68 18.36 21.73
C SER A 12 9.80 16.97 21.13
N ILE A 13 9.86 16.88 19.79
CA ILE A 13 9.96 15.63 19.03
C ILE A 13 10.83 15.80 17.79
N ASP A 14 11.39 14.70 17.30
CA ASP A 14 12.08 14.66 16.02
C ASP A 14 11.09 14.42 14.88
N VAL A 15 11.25 15.16 13.79
CA VAL A 15 10.42 15.09 12.58
C VAL A 15 11.25 15.29 11.32
N GLN A 16 10.76 14.80 10.19
CA GLN A 16 11.34 15.09 8.87
C GLN A 16 10.55 16.19 8.16
N ILE A 17 11.28 17.09 7.49
CA ILE A 17 10.71 18.10 6.59
C ILE A 17 10.37 17.44 5.25
N LEU A 18 9.13 17.60 4.80
CA LEU A 18 8.67 17.13 3.49
C LEU A 18 8.72 18.23 2.44
N GLU A 19 8.28 19.43 2.80
CA GLU A 19 8.16 20.56 1.88
C GLU A 19 8.28 21.88 2.63
N VAL A 20 8.84 22.88 1.96
CA VAL A 20 8.94 24.26 2.45
C VAL A 20 8.32 25.18 1.41
N ASP A 21 7.22 25.83 1.77
CA ASP A 21 6.55 26.85 0.97
C ASP A 21 6.83 28.22 1.59
N VAL A 22 7.79 28.94 0.99
CA VAL A 22 8.26 30.24 1.49
C VAL A 22 7.23 31.34 1.24
N ASP A 23 6.53 31.30 0.10
CA ASP A 23 5.54 32.31 -0.28
C ASP A 23 4.37 32.34 0.70
N ARG A 24 3.93 31.16 1.14
CA ARG A 24 2.85 31.02 2.13
C ARG A 24 3.36 30.96 3.57
N GLN A 25 4.68 30.94 3.78
CA GLN A 25 5.33 30.78 5.08
C GLN A 25 4.88 29.51 5.81
N ARG A 26 4.82 28.37 5.09
CA ARG A 26 4.35 27.08 5.61
C ARG A 26 5.41 26.00 5.41
N ILE A 27 5.50 25.09 6.37
CA ILE A 27 6.40 23.94 6.33
C ILE A 27 5.58 22.68 6.60
N SER A 28 5.71 21.67 5.73
CA SER A 28 5.07 20.37 5.88
C SER A 28 6.03 19.39 6.57
N LEU A 29 5.57 18.75 7.65
CA LEU A 29 6.38 17.89 8.51
C LEU A 29 5.78 16.48 8.62
N SER A 30 6.62 15.47 8.84
CA SER A 30 6.19 14.09 9.02
C SER A 30 6.98 13.34 10.09
N MET A 31 6.26 12.72 11.03
CA MET A 31 6.82 11.76 11.98
C MET A 31 6.94 10.34 11.39
N LYS A 32 6.08 10.00 10.41
CA LYS A 32 6.07 8.64 9.82
C LYS A 32 7.31 8.40 8.98
N ALA A 33 7.80 9.44 8.31
CA ALA A 33 8.91 9.32 7.38
C ALA A 33 10.25 9.02 8.07
N LEU A 34 10.38 9.32 9.38
CA LEU A 34 11.51 8.89 10.20
C LEU A 34 11.52 7.40 10.54
N LYS A 35 10.35 6.74 10.46
CA LYS A 35 10.25 5.30 10.73
C LYS A 35 10.59 4.56 9.45
N ASP A 36 11.40 3.52 9.58
CA ASP A 36 11.74 2.64 8.46
C ASP A 36 10.46 2.15 7.79
N ARG A 37 10.45 2.20 6.45
CA ARG A 37 9.35 1.62 5.67
C ARG A 37 9.36 0.12 5.91
N PRO A 38 8.20 -0.53 6.10
CA PRO A 38 8.17 -1.98 6.14
C PRO A 38 8.75 -2.50 4.83
N ALA A 39 9.63 -3.50 4.92
CA ALA A 39 10.20 -4.18 3.76
C ALA A 39 9.04 -4.79 2.95
N GLY A 40 8.62 -4.12 1.88
CA GLY A 40 7.46 -4.52 1.09
C GLY A 40 6.74 -3.39 0.35
N ASP A 41 6.83 -2.14 0.83
CA ASP A 41 6.22 -0.97 0.16
C ASP A 41 7.13 -0.32 -0.90
N ALA A 42 8.25 -0.97 -1.25
CA ALA A 42 9.04 -0.60 -2.42
C ALA A 42 8.24 -1.02 -3.66
N ALA A 43 7.38 -0.12 -4.13
CA ALA A 43 6.83 -0.21 -5.47
C ALA A 43 8.00 -0.20 -6.48
N GLY A 44 8.41 -1.39 -6.91
CA GLY A 44 8.96 -1.63 -8.25
C GLY A 44 10.41 -1.28 -8.52
N ASP A 45 11.33 -1.39 -7.56
CA ASP A 45 12.77 -1.33 -7.86
C ASP A 45 13.56 -2.42 -7.13
N THR A 46 13.02 -3.64 -7.13
CA THR A 46 13.83 -4.83 -6.88
C THR A 46 14.76 -4.98 -8.08
N PRO A 47 16.09 -5.05 -7.91
CA PRO A 47 16.93 -5.59 -8.97
C PRO A 47 16.37 -6.97 -9.29
N GLU A 48 16.17 -7.24 -10.58
CA GLU A 48 15.66 -8.50 -11.12
C GLU A 48 16.71 -9.60 -10.89
N GLU A 49 16.95 -9.98 -9.63
CA GLU A 49 17.79 -11.10 -9.25
C GLU A 49 16.94 -12.38 -9.22
N ASP A 50 17.19 -13.25 -10.21
CA ASP A 50 16.93 -14.69 -10.24
C ASP A 50 15.67 -15.18 -9.51
N LEU A 51 14.51 -14.59 -9.83
CA LEU A 51 13.25 -15.25 -9.50
C LEU A 51 13.15 -16.51 -10.38
N PRO A 52 12.85 -17.69 -9.79
CA PRO A 52 12.53 -18.85 -10.60
C PRO A 52 11.37 -18.49 -11.54
N PRO A 53 11.33 -19.04 -12.78
CA PRO A 53 10.26 -18.76 -13.71
C PRO A 53 8.92 -18.96 -13.01
N VAL A 54 8.12 -17.89 -12.90
CA VAL A 54 6.78 -17.99 -12.32
C VAL A 54 5.98 -18.89 -13.24
N GLU A 55 5.77 -20.13 -12.82
CA GLU A 55 4.92 -21.08 -13.55
C GLU A 55 3.50 -20.53 -13.57
N ARG A 56 3.08 -20.03 -14.73
CA ARG A 56 1.70 -19.59 -14.94
C ARG A 56 0.81 -20.82 -14.84
N ILE A 57 0.05 -20.90 -13.76
CA ILE A 57 -1.04 -21.87 -13.63
C ILE A 57 -2.01 -21.64 -14.79
N GLU A 58 -2.27 -22.70 -15.55
CA GLU A 58 -3.23 -22.66 -16.66
C GLU A 58 -4.58 -22.12 -16.18
N ARG A 59 -5.21 -21.29 -17.02
CA ARG A 59 -6.48 -20.63 -16.66
C ARG A 59 -7.60 -21.62 -16.28
N SER A 60 -7.52 -22.86 -16.78
CA SER A 60 -8.43 -23.97 -16.45
C SER A 60 -8.21 -24.57 -15.05
N ALA A 61 -7.04 -24.40 -14.44
CA ALA A 61 -6.72 -24.83 -13.08
C ALA A 61 -7.00 -23.74 -12.03
N LEU A 62 -7.32 -22.53 -12.46
CA LEU A 62 -7.78 -21.47 -11.57
C LEU A 62 -9.20 -21.77 -11.13
N LYS A 63 -9.43 -21.78 -9.81
CA LYS A 63 -10.75 -22.02 -9.17
C LYS A 63 -11.68 -20.81 -9.28
N GLY A 64 -11.75 -20.17 -10.44
CA GLY A 64 -12.54 -18.97 -10.73
C GLY A 64 -13.51 -19.18 -11.89
N GLY A 65 -14.62 -18.42 -11.92
CA GLY A 65 -15.69 -18.56 -12.91
C GLY A 65 -15.37 -17.95 -14.27
N THR A 66 -15.09 -18.80 -15.25
CA THR A 66 -15.49 -18.67 -16.68
C THR A 66 -15.17 -19.98 -17.39
N GLY A 67 -15.86 -21.04 -16.95
CA GLY A 67 -15.92 -22.34 -17.62
C GLY A 67 -17.38 -22.76 -17.79
N ASP A 68 -17.63 -23.68 -18.72
CA ASP A 68 -18.93 -24.27 -19.10
C ASP A 68 -19.63 -25.04 -17.96
N GLY A 69 -19.03 -25.07 -16.76
CA GLY A 69 -19.58 -25.68 -15.55
C GLY A 69 -20.08 -24.61 -14.58
N GLY A 70 -21.41 -24.48 -14.48
CA GLY A 70 -22.21 -23.85 -13.43
C GLY A 70 -21.55 -22.83 -12.51
N ASN A 71 -22.02 -21.59 -12.58
CA ASN A 71 -21.46 -20.42 -11.89
C ASN A 71 -21.41 -20.62 -10.35
N LEU A 72 -20.20 -20.61 -9.79
CA LEU A 72 -19.90 -20.56 -8.34
C LEU A 72 -20.28 -19.24 -7.67
N PHE A 73 -20.63 -18.24 -8.48
CA PHE A 73 -21.19 -16.97 -8.05
C PHE A 73 -22.54 -16.90 -8.73
N GLY A 74 -23.62 -16.88 -7.93
CA GLY A 74 -25.00 -17.02 -8.41
C GLY A 74 -25.29 -16.16 -9.64
N ASN A 75 -26.21 -16.64 -10.49
CA ASN A 75 -26.49 -15.96 -11.75
C ASN A 75 -27.01 -14.56 -11.44
N PRO A 76 -26.53 -13.49 -12.10
CA PRO A 76 -27.05 -12.13 -11.90
C PRO A 76 -28.56 -11.99 -12.15
N ASP A 77 -29.19 -12.94 -12.85
CA ASP A 77 -30.65 -13.01 -13.02
C ASP A 77 -31.39 -13.68 -11.83
N ASP A 78 -30.68 -14.26 -10.85
CA ASP A 78 -31.27 -14.88 -9.65
C ASP A 78 -31.54 -13.88 -8.50
N PHE A 79 -31.31 -12.58 -8.71
CA PHE A 79 -31.61 -11.49 -7.78
C PHE A 79 -32.76 -10.59 -8.26
#